data_AF-A0A7V5PXS4-F1
#
_entry.id   AF-A0A7V5PXS4-F1
#
_cell.length_a   1.000
_cell.length_b   1.000
_cell.length_c   1.000
_cell.angle_alpha   90.00
_cell.angle_beta   90.00
_cell.angle_gamma   90.00
#
_symmetry.space_group_name_H-M   'P 1'
#
loop_
_entity.id
_entity.type
_entity.pdbx_description
1 polymer ?
#
loop_
_entity_poly.entity_id
_entity_poly.type
_entity_poly.pdbx_seq_one_letter_code
_entity_poly.pdbx_strand_id
1 'polypeptide(L)'
;MKIIGLEGMDSQELNSQLQQGARFVIYFYCISIIVMTFRRPSNIYFVRAGENAAVKGLGFSLISLLLGWWGIPWGPIYTMHSLATNFGGGKDVTQEVVADLMHQAG
;
A
#
# COMPACT_ATOMS: atom_id res chain seq x y z
N MET A 1 1.02 -0.30 11.89
CA MET A 1 0.49 0.37 10.68
C MET A 1 -0.82 1.02 11.06
N LYS A 2 -1.20 2.12 10.42
CA LYS A 2 -2.54 2.71 10.56
C LYS A 2 -3.32 2.48 9.27
N ILE A 3 -4.66 2.51 9.36
CA ILE A 3 -5.52 2.54 8.19
C ILE A 3 -5.87 4.01 7.93
N ILE A 4 -5.56 4.49 6.73
CA ILE A 4 -5.80 5.86 6.26
C ILE A 4 -7.01 5.85 5.35
N GLY A 5 -7.93 6.80 5.51
CA GLY A 5 -9.14 6.93 4.69
C GLY A 5 -10.39 6.26 5.27
N LEU A 6 -10.31 5.76 6.51
CA LEU A 6 -11.45 5.29 7.30
C LEU A 6 -11.99 6.33 8.28
N GLU A 7 -11.40 7.53 8.34
CA GLU A 7 -11.78 8.55 9.33
C GLU A 7 -13.24 8.98 9.14
N GLY A 8 -14.06 8.76 10.17
CA GLY A 8 -15.48 9.14 10.19
C GLY A 8 -16.43 8.19 9.45
N MET A 9 -15.95 7.04 8.98
CA MET A 9 -16.78 6.04 8.29
C MET A 9 -17.43 5.08 9.29
N ASP A 10 -18.75 4.90 9.20
CA ASP A 10 -19.46 3.89 9.96
C ASP A 10 -19.27 2.47 9.37
N SER A 11 -19.44 1.45 10.20
CA SER A 11 -19.39 0.03 9.84
C SER A 11 -20.33 -0.34 8.68
N GLN A 12 -21.50 0.29 8.58
CA GLN A 12 -22.45 0.05 7.48
C GLN A 12 -21.95 0.65 6.17
N GLU A 13 -21.41 1.88 6.22
CA GLU A 13 -20.83 2.55 5.07
C GLU A 13 -19.59 1.79 4.57
N LEU A 14 -18.74 1.31 5.48
CA LEU A 14 -17.57 0.50 5.16
C LEU A 14 -17.97 -0.77 4.41
N ASN A 15 -18.95 -1.52 4.93
CA ASN A 15 -19.43 -2.72 4.26
C ASN A 15 -20.04 -2.43 2.88
N SER A 16 -20.79 -1.32 2.75
CA SER A 16 -21.34 -0.89 1.46
C SER A 16 -20.24 -0.58 0.45
N GLN A 17 -19.21 0.15 0.86
CA GLN A 17 -18.06 0.48 0.01
C GLN A 17 -17.29 -0.79 -0.41
N LEU A 18 -17.05 -1.72 0.52
CA LEU A 18 -16.39 -3.00 0.20
C LEU A 18 -17.19 -3.82 -0.81
N GLN A 19 -18.52 -3.88 -0.67
CA GLN A 19 -19.40 -4.54 -1.66
C GLN A 19 -19.36 -3.85 -3.03
N GLN A 20 -19.13 -2.55 -3.08
CA GLN A 20 -18.96 -1.77 -4.31
C GLN A 20 -17.55 -1.89 -4.92
N GLY A 21 -16.66 -2.68 -4.31
CA GLY A 21 -15.29 -2.91 -4.81
C GLY A 21 -14.23 -1.98 -4.20
N ALA A 22 -14.52 -1.32 -3.08
CA ALA A 22 -13.48 -0.70 -2.26
C ALA A 22 -12.52 -1.76 -1.73
N ARG A 23 -11.27 -1.37 -1.51
CA ARG A 23 -10.21 -2.28 -1.08
C ARG A 23 -9.20 -1.59 -0.18
N PHE A 24 -8.58 -2.38 0.69
CA PHE A 24 -7.44 -1.96 1.48
C PHE A 24 -6.15 -2.31 0.75
N VAL A 25 -5.29 -1.32 0.52
CA VAL A 25 -4.04 -1.53 -0.20
C VAL A 25 -2.85 -0.98 0.57
N ILE A 26 -1.70 -1.63 0.42
CA ILE A 26 -0.40 -1.10 0.84
C ILE A 26 0.50 -0.87 -0.37
N TYR A 27 1.34 0.14 -0.26
CA TYR A 27 2.39 0.45 -1.24
C TYR A 27 3.75 0.10 -0.64
N PHE A 28 4.73 -0.06 -1.51
CA PHE A 28 6.11 -0.29 -1.08
C PHE A 28 6.99 0.87 -1.51
N TYR A 29 7.94 1.22 -0.64
CA TYR A 29 9.02 2.12 -1.00
C TYR A 29 10.38 1.51 -0.69
N CYS A 30 11.35 1.81 -1.55
CA CYS A 30 12.72 1.35 -1.44
C CYS A 30 13.66 2.50 -1.11
N ILE A 31 14.50 2.28 -0.10
CA ILE A 31 15.59 3.19 0.27
C ILE A 31 16.85 2.35 0.40
N SER A 32 17.88 2.72 -0.33
CA SER A 32 19.19 2.10 -0.27
C SER A 32 20.19 3.04 0.39
N ILE A 33 20.98 2.49 1.33
CA ILE A 33 22.08 3.17 2.00
C ILE A 33 23.35 2.38 1.68
N ILE A 34 24.14 2.90 0.74
CA ILE A 34 25.43 2.33 0.31
C ILE A 34 25.29 0.90 -0.23
N VAL A 35 25.33 -0.12 0.64
CA VAL A 35 25.19 -1.54 0.27
C VAL A 35 23.91 -2.19 0.78
N MET A 36 23.15 -1.51 1.65
CA MET A 36 21.92 -2.05 2.22
C MET A 36 20.70 -1.48 1.54
N THR A 37 19.77 -2.34 1.12
CA THR A 37 18.47 -1.94 0.57
C THR A 37 17.36 -2.31 1.54
N PHE A 38 16.53 -1.33 1.89
CA PHE A 38 15.34 -1.52 2.70
C PHE A 38 14.10 -1.34 1.82
N ARG A 39 13.27 -2.39 1.76
CA ARG A 39 11.91 -2.31 1.22
C ARG A 39 10.95 -2.23 2.39
N ARG A 40 10.17 -1.15 2.48
CA ARG A 40 9.25 -0.91 3.59
C ARG A 40 7.82 -0.79 3.07
N PRO A 41 6.84 -1.41 3.74
CA PRO A 41 5.43 -1.19 3.44
C PRO A 41 4.99 0.19 3.94
N SER A 42 4.04 0.81 3.24
CA SER A 42 3.34 2.00 3.70
C SER A 42 2.32 1.66 4.80
N ASN A 43 1.62 2.68 5.30
CA ASN A 43 0.34 2.46 5.97
C ASN A 43 -0.68 1.84 5.02
N ILE A 44 -1.76 1.29 5.58
CA ILE A 44 -2.88 0.75 4.81
C ILE A 44 -3.71 1.92 4.33
N TYR A 45 -4.00 1.96 3.03
CA TYR A 45 -4.88 2.96 2.43
C TYR A 45 -6.21 2.29 2.09
N PHE A 46 -7.30 2.87 2.58
CA PHE A 46 -8.62 2.55 2.08
C PHE A 46 -8.83 3.27 0.75
N VAL A 47 -9.01 2.48 -0.30
CA VAL A 47 -9.33 2.97 -1.65
C VAL A 47 -10.81 2.74 -1.86
N ARG A 48 -11.57 3.83 -1.96
CA ARG A 48 -13.02 3.76 -2.20
C ARG A 48 -13.32 3.18 -3.58
N ALA A 49 -14.54 2.68 -3.75
CA ALA A 49 -15.01 2.21 -5.05
C ALA A 49 -14.86 3.33 -6.10
N GLY A 50 -14.21 3.02 -7.23
CA GLY A 50 -13.95 3.96 -8.31
C GLY A 50 -12.74 4.90 -8.11
N GLU A 51 -12.09 4.91 -6.94
CA GLU A 51 -10.85 5.67 -6.76
C GLU A 51 -9.66 4.97 -7.44
N ASN A 52 -8.79 5.77 -8.06
CA ASN A 52 -7.58 5.23 -8.68
C ASN A 52 -6.50 4.94 -7.63
N ALA A 53 -6.36 3.66 -7.30
CA ALA A 53 -5.35 3.18 -6.36
C ALA A 53 -3.91 3.47 -6.81
N ALA A 54 -3.60 3.52 -8.11
CA ALA A 54 -2.24 3.75 -8.57
C ALA A 54 -1.74 5.17 -8.22
N VAL A 55 -2.64 6.16 -8.22
CA VAL A 55 -2.31 7.56 -7.92
C VAL A 55 -1.79 7.72 -6.49
N LYS A 56 -2.37 7.01 -5.52
CA LYS A 56 -1.93 7.03 -4.11
C LYS A 56 -0.53 6.40 -3.94
N GLY A 57 -0.12 5.54 -4.87
CA GLY A 57 1.19 4.89 -4.90
C GLY A 57 2.33 5.74 -5.47
N LEU A 58 2.03 6.84 -6.17
CA LEU A 58 3.02 7.62 -6.93
C LEU A 58 4.13 8.21 -6.05
N GLY A 59 3.78 8.71 -4.86
CA GLY A 59 4.79 9.23 -3.92
C GLY A 59 5.80 8.16 -3.49
N PHE A 60 5.33 6.94 -3.21
CA PHE A 60 6.19 5.81 -2.85
C PHE A 60 7.04 5.31 -4.02
N SER A 61 6.48 5.36 -5.24
CA SER A 61 7.21 5.09 -6.47
C SER A 61 8.33 6.09 -6.70
N LEU A 62 8.07 7.39 -6.49
CA LEU A 62 9.09 8.44 -6.62
C LEU A 62 10.23 8.25 -5.62
N ILE A 63 9.90 7.95 -4.35
CA ILE A 63 10.91 7.64 -3.33
C ILE A 63 11.78 6.46 -3.78
N SER A 64 11.15 5.38 -4.26
CA SER A 64 11.87 4.20 -4.74
C SER A 64 12.77 4.52 -5.94
N LEU A 65 12.27 5.32 -6.88
CA LEU A 65 13.01 5.73 -8.07
C LEU A 65 14.19 6.66 -7.76
N LEU A 66 14.14 7.44 -6.68
CA LEU A 66 15.25 8.34 -6.32
C LEU A 66 16.25 7.67 -5.38
N LEU A 67 15.77 6.85 -4.45
CA LEU A 67 16.56 6.35 -3.33
C LEU A 67 16.80 4.83 -3.36
N GLY A 68 16.12 4.09 -4.22
CA GLY A 68 16.15 2.62 -4.20
C GLY A 68 17.37 1.99 -4.90
N TRP A 69 17.99 2.66 -5.86
CA TRP A 69 19.00 2.05 -6.77
C TRP A 69 20.38 1.82 -6.16
N TRP A 70 20.73 2.55 -5.10
CA TRP A 70 22.12 2.64 -4.64
C TRP A 70 22.70 1.34 -4.06
N GLY A 71 21.87 0.38 -3.64
CA GLY A 71 22.33 -0.90 -3.09
C GLY A 71 22.51 -1.94 -4.20
N ILE A 72 23.74 -2.27 -4.58
CA ILE A 72 23.99 -3.27 -5.62
C ILE A 72 24.15 -4.66 -4.98
N PRO A 73 23.49 -5.73 -5.46
CA PRO A 73 22.56 -5.79 -6.61
C PRO A 73 21.07 -5.61 -6.25
N TRP A 74 20.71 -5.59 -4.97
CA TRP A 74 19.31 -5.76 -4.51
C TRP A 74 18.42 -4.53 -4.73
N GLY A 75 19.00 -3.34 -4.72
CA GLY A 75 18.38 -2.04 -4.93
C GLY A 75 17.55 -1.96 -6.20
N PRO A 76 18.15 -2.15 -7.39
CA PRO A 76 17.40 -2.19 -8.65
C PRO A 76 16.26 -3.21 -8.67
N ILE A 77 16.50 -4.42 -8.15
CA ILE A 77 15.48 -5.49 -8.13
C ILE A 77 14.27 -5.08 -7.28
N TYR A 78 14.51 -4.62 -6.05
CA TYR A 78 13.42 -4.21 -5.16
C TYR A 78 12.73 -2.93 -5.62
N THR A 79 13.47 -2.01 -6.25
CA THR A 79 12.92 -0.79 -6.81
C THR A 79 11.95 -1.12 -7.94
N MET A 80 12.35 -1.95 -8.90
CA MET A 80 11.47 -2.38 -10.00
C MET A 80 10.22 -3.12 -9.50
N HIS A 81 10.39 -4.02 -8.52
CA HIS A 81 9.25 -4.71 -7.91
C HIS A 81 8.29 -3.69 -7.25
N SER A 82 8.81 -2.74 -6.46
CA SER A 82 7.98 -1.76 -5.77
C SER A 82 7.26 -0.83 -6.74
N LEU A 83 7.92 -0.41 -7.83
CA LEU A 83 7.29 0.35 -8.91
C LEU A 83 6.15 -0.44 -9.55
N ALA A 84 6.40 -1.71 -9.93
CA ALA A 84 5.37 -2.56 -10.53
C ALA A 84 4.15 -2.75 -9.61
N THR A 85 4.38 -3.02 -8.31
CA THR A 85 3.29 -3.13 -7.33
C THR A 85 2.52 -1.81 -7.19
N ASN A 86 3.22 -0.69 -7.06
CA ASN A 86 2.56 0.60 -6.84
C ASN A 86 1.77 1.06 -8.07
N PHE A 87 2.32 0.90 -9.28
CA PHE A 87 1.61 1.22 -10.53
C PHE A 87 0.45 0.24 -10.80
N GLY A 88 0.53 -0.99 -10.30
CA GLY A 88 -0.59 -1.94 -10.31
C GLY A 88 -1.72 -1.62 -9.32
N GLY A 89 -1.62 -0.53 -8.56
CA GLY A 89 -2.62 -0.12 -7.58
C GLY A 89 -2.30 -0.55 -6.14
N GLY A 90 -1.08 -0.99 -5.87
CA GLY A 90 -0.66 -1.47 -4.56
C GLY A 90 -0.93 -2.96 -4.37
N LYS A 91 -0.46 -3.50 -3.23
CA LYS A 91 -0.81 -4.86 -2.80
C LYS A 91 -2.15 -4.80 -2.06
N ASP A 92 -3.13 -5.54 -2.56
CA ASP A 92 -4.40 -5.74 -1.88
C ASP A 92 -4.19 -6.53 -0.59
N VAL A 93 -4.69 -6.00 0.51
CA VAL A 93 -4.67 -6.59 1.87
C VAL A 93 -6.05 -6.58 2.50
N THR A 94 -7.10 -6.54 1.67
CA THR A 94 -8.49 -6.40 2.13
C THR A 94 -8.91 -7.55 3.02
N GLN A 95 -8.55 -8.78 2.66
CA GLN A 95 -8.93 -9.96 3.42
C GLN A 95 -8.31 -9.96 4.82
N GLU A 96 -7.02 -9.65 4.90
CA GLU A 96 -6.28 -9.59 6.17
C GLU A 96 -6.84 -8.49 7.08
N VAL A 97 -7.10 -7.31 6.52
CA VAL A 97 -7.64 -6.18 7.31
C VAL A 97 -9.06 -6.47 7.80
N VAL A 98 -9.93 -7.04 6.95
CA VAL A 98 -11.30 -7.37 7.35
C VAL A 98 -11.31 -8.47 8.42
N ALA A 99 -10.46 -9.49 8.28
CA ALA A 99 -10.33 -10.54 9.29
C ALA A 99 -9.88 -9.97 10.65
N ASP A 100 -8.88 -9.09 10.66
CA ASP A 100 -8.40 -8.43 11.89
C ASP A 100 -9.49 -7.55 12.53
N LEU A 101 -10.26 -6.81 11.72
CA LEU A 101 -11.37 -5.99 12.22
C LEU A 101 -12.50 -6.83 12.83
N MET A 102 -12.85 -7.96 12.20
CA MET A 102 -13.86 -8.88 12.75
C MET A 102 -13.39 -9.51 14.06
N HIS A 103 -12.10 -9.84 14.17
CA HIS A 103 -11.56 -10.42 15.41
C HIS A 103 -11.59 -9.43 16.59
N GLN A 104 -11.39 -8.13 16.34
CA GLN A 104 -11.42 -7.10 17.38
C GLN A 104 -12.84 -6.72 17.84
N ALA A 105 -13.87 -7.06 17.05
CA ALA A 105 -15.26 -6.71 17.34
C ALA A 105 -16.02 -7.79 18.13
N GLY A 106 -15.43 -8.96 18.36
CA GLY A 106 -15.98 -10.06 19.16
C GLY A 106 -15.35 -10.16 20.54
#